data_AF-A0A955G6I5-F1
#
_entry.id   AF-A0A955G6I5-F1
#
_cell.length_a   1.000
_cell.length_b   1.000
_cell.length_c   1.000
_cell.angle_alpha   90.00
_cell.angle_beta   90.00
_cell.angle_gamma   90.00
#
_symmetry.space_group_name_H-M   'P 1'
#
loop_
_entity.id
_entity.type
_entity.pdbx_description
1 polymer ?
#
loop_
_entity_poly.entity_id
_entity_poly.type
_entity_poly.pdbx_seq_one_letter_code
_entity_poly.pdbx_strand_id
1 'polypeptide(L)'
;DLDKQSFRQRNFFKIFNTAFCCVHLLAAVGLLIATFATALYFSFNNAASMTWIQLPVTHSLPVVLASMVHVFVAMAFSRRIKMKRFLSVFFGLCLALTLIMLFVLLAGSGSVKHDRQKANDLSLLQTSINQYYTKNSSRLPDDINQLDLKDRSLSQSLANYTYSKKTDQAYELCADFATNTIETGNMTKAMRAPDSYEYYGDFTKHPKGRHCYNLAVYSPLLPEVPASDLPVNGSGMEPASAY
;
A
#
# COMPACT_ATOMS: atom_id res chain seq x y z
N ASP A 1 -42.00 -17.75 51.23
CA ASP A 1 -40.66 -17.21 50.92
C ASP A 1 -40.01 -17.70 49.62
N LEU A 2 -40.12 -18.97 49.23
CA LEU A 2 -39.46 -19.51 48.02
C LEU A 2 -39.80 -18.74 46.72
N ASP A 3 -41.04 -18.27 46.59
CA ASP A 3 -41.47 -17.55 45.38
C ASP A 3 -40.81 -16.16 45.25
N LYS A 4 -40.56 -15.50 46.38
CA LYS A 4 -39.90 -14.18 46.46
C LYS A 4 -38.41 -14.28 46.11
N GLN A 5 -37.75 -15.39 46.50
CA GLN A 5 -36.37 -15.67 46.10
C GLN A 5 -36.25 -15.94 44.59
N SER A 6 -37.16 -16.73 44.02
CA SER A 6 -37.15 -17.04 42.58
C SER A 6 -37.36 -15.78 41.71
N PHE A 7 -38.15 -14.82 42.20
CA PHE A 7 -38.38 -13.55 41.52
C PHE A 7 -37.14 -12.64 41.56
N ARG A 8 -36.47 -12.55 42.72
CA ARG A 8 -35.23 -11.77 42.87
C ARG A 8 -34.10 -12.30 41.98
N GLN A 9 -33.89 -13.62 41.96
CA GLN A 9 -32.87 -14.22 41.09
C GLN A 9 -33.14 -13.97 39.60
N ARG A 10 -34.40 -14.11 39.17
CA ARG A 10 -34.77 -13.86 37.77
C ARG A 10 -34.55 -12.39 37.34
N ASN A 11 -34.79 -11.43 38.23
CA ASN A 11 -34.55 -10.02 37.91
C ASN A 11 -33.06 -9.66 37.95
N PHE A 12 -32.32 -10.18 38.91
CA PHE A 12 -30.87 -9.99 38.97
C PHE A 12 -30.19 -10.49 37.69
N PHE A 13 -30.52 -11.70 37.25
CA PHE A 13 -29.94 -12.30 36.05
C PHE A 13 -30.24 -11.49 34.77
N LYS A 14 -31.45 -10.89 34.68
CA LYS A 14 -31.81 -10.00 33.56
C LYS A 14 -30.99 -8.72 33.56
N ILE A 15 -30.85 -8.07 34.71
CA ILE A 15 -30.09 -6.82 34.84
C ILE A 15 -28.62 -7.10 34.50
N PHE A 16 -28.05 -8.16 35.07
CA PHE A 16 -26.67 -8.57 34.81
C PHE A 16 -26.44 -8.83 33.31
N ASN A 17 -27.26 -9.66 32.67
CA ASN A 17 -27.12 -9.94 31.23
C ASN A 17 -27.29 -8.70 30.37
N THR A 18 -28.19 -7.77 30.75
CA THR A 18 -28.40 -6.52 30.01
C THR A 18 -27.17 -5.62 30.11
N ALA A 19 -26.65 -5.42 31.32
CA ALA A 19 -25.45 -4.63 31.54
C ALA A 19 -24.23 -5.24 30.81
N PHE A 20 -24.07 -6.55 30.91
CA PHE A 20 -23.00 -7.29 30.22
C PHE A 20 -23.09 -7.12 28.69
N CYS A 21 -24.30 -7.24 28.11
CA CYS A 21 -24.52 -6.98 26.69
C CYS A 21 -24.18 -5.53 26.30
N CYS A 22 -24.59 -4.54 27.11
CA CYS A 22 -24.27 -3.14 26.86
C CYS A 22 -22.76 -2.88 26.86
N VAL A 23 -22.03 -3.44 27.83
CA VAL A 23 -20.56 -3.30 27.91
C VAL A 23 -19.89 -3.92 26.68
N HIS A 24 -20.28 -5.14 26.29
CA HIS A 24 -19.73 -5.77 25.09
C HIS A 24 -20.06 -5.02 23.80
N LEU A 25 -21.28 -4.47 23.69
CA LEU A 25 -21.68 -3.66 22.55
C LEU A 25 -20.81 -2.40 22.43
N LEU A 26 -20.61 -1.69 23.55
CA LEU A 26 -19.77 -0.49 23.60
C LEU A 26 -18.31 -0.81 23.26
N ALA A 27 -17.79 -1.93 23.76
CA ALA A 27 -16.44 -2.39 23.43
C ALA A 27 -16.29 -2.73 21.93
N ALA A 28 -17.28 -3.40 21.34
CA ALA A 28 -17.29 -3.73 19.92
C ALA A 28 -17.36 -2.47 19.04
N VAL A 29 -18.23 -1.52 19.38
CA VAL A 29 -18.32 -0.22 18.68
C VAL A 29 -17.02 0.57 18.82
N GLY A 30 -16.44 0.64 20.02
CA GLY A 30 -15.17 1.30 20.26
C GLY A 30 -14.03 0.71 19.43
N LEU A 31 -13.94 -0.63 19.36
CA LEU A 31 -12.94 -1.29 18.53
C LEU A 31 -13.17 -1.03 17.04
N LEU A 32 -14.41 -1.06 16.57
CA LEU A 32 -14.75 -0.70 15.19
C LEU A 32 -14.29 0.72 14.86
N ILE A 33 -14.56 1.70 15.74
CA ILE A 33 -14.12 3.08 15.55
C ILE A 33 -12.59 3.17 15.54
N ALA A 34 -11.89 2.49 16.46
CA ALA A 34 -10.43 2.50 16.50
C ALA A 34 -9.82 1.89 15.23
N THR A 35 -10.36 0.76 14.75
CA THR A 35 -9.93 0.14 13.49
C THR A 35 -10.21 1.01 12.29
N PHE A 36 -11.35 1.72 12.27
CA PHE A 36 -11.70 2.69 11.24
C PHE A 36 -10.73 3.88 11.21
N ALA A 37 -10.49 4.50 12.36
CA ALA A 37 -9.55 5.61 12.49
C ALA A 37 -8.13 5.20 12.05
N THR A 38 -7.71 3.98 12.42
CA THR A 38 -6.43 3.41 12.01
C THR A 38 -6.37 3.21 10.49
N ALA A 39 -7.41 2.61 9.89
CA ALA A 39 -7.48 2.40 8.45
C ALA A 39 -7.47 3.72 7.66
N LEU A 40 -8.20 4.74 8.14
CA LEU A 40 -8.17 6.09 7.55
C LEU A 40 -6.77 6.72 7.67
N TYR A 41 -6.18 6.71 8.87
CA TYR A 41 -4.85 7.26 9.11
C TYR A 41 -3.81 6.64 8.15
N PHE A 42 -3.83 5.32 7.97
CA PHE A 42 -2.94 4.64 7.04
C PHE A 42 -3.27 4.94 5.57
N SER A 43 -4.55 5.00 5.21
CA SER A 43 -4.98 5.34 3.84
C SER A 43 -4.53 6.74 3.43
N PHE A 44 -4.53 7.71 4.35
CA PHE A 44 -4.08 9.07 4.06
C PHE A 44 -2.56 9.23 4.06
N ASN A 45 -1.85 8.43 4.86
CA ASN A 45 -0.40 8.56 4.97
C ASN A 45 0.40 7.74 3.96
N ASN A 46 -0.27 7.03 3.03
CA ASN A 46 0.35 6.22 1.96
C ASN A 46 1.52 5.34 2.47
N ALA A 47 1.48 4.89 3.73
CA ALA A 47 2.57 4.13 4.31
C ALA A 47 2.56 2.74 3.64
N ALA A 48 3.43 2.59 2.64
CA ALA A 48 3.52 1.43 1.76
C ALA A 48 4.01 0.15 2.47
N SER A 49 4.18 0.16 3.79
CA SER A 49 4.56 -1.02 4.54
C SER A 49 3.38 -1.98 4.63
N MET A 50 3.61 -3.22 4.18
CA MET A 50 2.69 -4.37 4.10
C MET A 50 1.90 -4.70 5.40
N THR A 51 2.12 -3.96 6.48
CA THR A 51 1.43 -4.04 7.77
C THR A 51 0.00 -3.50 7.75
N TRP A 52 -0.38 -2.63 6.78
CA TRP A 52 -1.70 -1.98 6.76
C TRP A 52 -2.86 -2.95 6.48
N ILE A 53 -2.65 -4.07 5.78
CA ILE A 53 -3.68 -5.10 5.57
C ILE A 53 -3.71 -6.09 6.73
N GLN A 54 -2.55 -6.47 7.27
CA GLN A 54 -2.48 -7.57 8.24
C GLN A 54 -3.11 -7.18 9.58
N LEU A 55 -2.74 -6.03 10.15
CA LEU A 55 -3.17 -5.64 11.50
C LEU A 55 -4.70 -5.51 11.68
N PRO A 56 -5.43 -4.83 10.78
CA PRO A 56 -6.88 -4.73 10.93
C PRO A 56 -7.54 -6.10 10.74
N VAL A 57 -7.10 -6.89 9.76
CA VAL A 57 -7.75 -8.16 9.43
C VAL A 57 -7.53 -9.21 10.53
N THR A 58 -6.32 -9.33 11.10
CA THR A 58 -6.05 -10.32 12.15
C THR A 58 -6.72 -9.98 13.47
N HIS A 59 -6.84 -8.70 13.83
CA HIS A 59 -7.35 -8.31 15.15
C HIS A 59 -8.84 -7.94 15.16
N SER A 60 -9.37 -7.32 14.10
CA SER A 60 -10.78 -6.89 14.09
C SER A 60 -11.74 -8.05 13.79
N LEU A 61 -11.36 -8.97 12.90
CA LEU A 61 -12.25 -10.04 12.45
C LEU A 61 -12.68 -10.99 13.58
N PRO A 62 -11.77 -11.49 14.46
CA PRO A 62 -12.15 -12.35 15.57
C PRO A 62 -13.06 -11.64 16.57
N VAL A 63 -12.82 -10.34 16.83
CA VAL A 63 -13.63 -9.58 17.78
C VAL A 63 -15.02 -9.31 17.22
N VAL A 64 -15.14 -8.99 15.92
CA VAL A 64 -16.44 -8.83 15.27
C VAL A 64 -17.20 -10.16 15.30
N LEU A 65 -16.58 -11.28 14.93
CA LEU A 65 -17.21 -12.61 14.99
C LEU A 65 -17.65 -12.98 16.41
N ALA A 66 -16.78 -12.78 17.41
CA ALA A 66 -17.10 -13.01 18.81
C ALA A 66 -18.29 -12.15 19.26
N SER A 67 -18.33 -10.87 18.87
CA SER A 67 -19.43 -9.97 19.19
C SER A 67 -20.74 -10.41 18.53
N MET A 68 -20.70 -10.87 17.27
CA MET A 68 -21.88 -11.38 16.55
C MET A 68 -22.44 -12.64 17.22
N VAL A 69 -21.57 -13.58 17.61
CA VAL A 69 -21.99 -14.80 18.33
C VAL A 69 -22.63 -14.43 19.67
N HIS A 70 -22.03 -13.51 20.42
CA HIS A 70 -22.59 -13.08 21.71
C HIS A 70 -23.95 -12.38 21.55
N VAL A 71 -24.09 -11.48 20.58
CA VAL A 71 -25.38 -10.83 20.28
C VAL A 71 -26.42 -11.84 19.82
N PHE A 72 -26.04 -12.82 19.00
CA PHE A 72 -26.94 -13.90 18.57
C PHE A 72 -27.41 -14.78 19.74
N VAL A 73 -26.50 -15.22 20.61
CA VAL A 73 -26.85 -16.00 21.82
C VAL A 73 -27.74 -15.18 22.76
N ALA A 74 -27.42 -13.89 22.95
CA ALA A 74 -28.25 -12.98 23.73
C ALA A 74 -29.65 -12.84 23.12
N MET A 75 -29.78 -12.72 21.79
CA MET A 75 -31.07 -12.71 21.09
C MET A 75 -31.85 -14.02 21.27
N ALA A 76 -31.18 -15.17 21.12
CA ALA A 76 -31.80 -16.48 21.24
C ALA A 76 -32.38 -16.72 22.65
N PHE A 77 -31.64 -16.30 23.68
CA PHE A 77 -32.10 -16.36 25.08
C PHE A 77 -33.17 -15.32 25.41
N SER A 78 -33.14 -14.18 24.75
CA SER A 78 -34.01 -13.05 25.07
C SER A 78 -35.31 -13.05 24.25
N ARG A 79 -36.08 -14.15 24.35
CA ARG A 79 -37.41 -14.29 23.70
C ARG A 79 -38.44 -13.21 24.06
N ARG A 80 -38.17 -12.34 25.05
CA ARG A 80 -39.11 -11.32 25.56
C ARG A 80 -38.69 -9.84 25.40
N ILE A 81 -37.55 -9.53 24.78
CA ILE A 81 -37.15 -8.11 24.65
C ILE A 81 -37.99 -7.46 23.54
N LYS A 82 -38.79 -6.45 23.88
CA LYS A 82 -39.64 -5.68 22.94
C LYS A 82 -38.83 -4.84 21.94
N MET A 83 -37.51 -4.75 22.10
CA MET A 83 -36.58 -3.96 21.26
C MET A 83 -36.10 -4.67 19.99
N LYS A 84 -36.80 -5.69 19.48
CA LYS A 84 -36.40 -6.39 18.24
C LYS A 84 -36.19 -5.44 17.05
N ARG A 85 -37.00 -4.39 16.93
CA ARG A 85 -36.86 -3.37 15.88
C ARG A 85 -35.55 -2.59 16.01
N PHE A 86 -35.22 -2.13 17.21
CA PHE A 86 -33.98 -1.39 17.47
C PHE A 86 -32.75 -2.26 17.17
N LEU A 87 -32.75 -3.51 17.65
CA LEU A 87 -31.63 -4.42 17.43
C LEU A 87 -31.45 -4.78 15.95
N SER A 88 -32.54 -4.96 15.21
CA SER A 88 -32.50 -5.19 13.76
C SER A 88 -31.94 -3.99 13.00
N VAL A 89 -32.34 -2.77 13.36
CA VAL A 89 -31.81 -1.55 12.73
C VAL A 89 -30.32 -1.39 13.03
N PHE A 90 -29.91 -1.61 14.29
CA PHE A 90 -28.50 -1.54 14.68
C PHE A 90 -27.64 -2.56 13.93
N PHE A 91 -28.10 -3.82 13.84
CA PHE A 91 -27.43 -4.86 13.08
C PHE A 91 -27.27 -4.49 11.60
N GLY A 92 -28.34 -3.97 10.98
CA GLY A 92 -28.30 -3.50 9.60
C GLY A 92 -27.29 -2.37 9.39
N LEU A 93 -27.21 -1.42 10.32
CA LEU A 93 -26.24 -0.31 10.27
C LEU A 93 -24.80 -0.80 10.38
N CYS A 94 -24.51 -1.70 11.33
CA CYS A 94 -23.18 -2.30 11.47
C CYS A 94 -22.77 -3.07 10.20
N LEU A 95 -23.68 -3.84 9.62
CA LEU A 95 -23.42 -4.57 8.37
C LEU A 95 -23.16 -3.63 7.20
N ALA A 96 -23.92 -2.53 7.08
CA ALA A 96 -23.71 -1.53 6.04
C ALA A 96 -22.31 -0.88 6.17
N LEU A 97 -21.91 -0.51 7.38
CA LEU A 97 -20.58 0.08 7.64
C LEU A 97 -19.44 -0.89 7.32
N THR A 98 -19.57 -2.18 7.67
CA THR A 98 -18.53 -3.17 7.33
C THR A 98 -18.42 -3.39 5.82
N LEU A 99 -19.53 -3.39 5.09
CA LEU A 99 -19.53 -3.51 3.63
C LEU A 99 -18.91 -2.27 2.95
N ILE A 100 -19.22 -1.06 3.43
CA ILE A 100 -18.59 0.19 2.93
C ILE A 100 -17.08 0.13 3.15
N MET A 101 -16.63 -0.30 4.34
CA MET A 101 -15.21 -0.43 4.64
C MET A 101 -14.51 -1.46 3.77
N LEU A 102 -15.13 -2.62 3.56
CA LEU A 102 -14.61 -3.63 2.65
C LEU A 102 -14.45 -3.08 1.24
N PHE A 103 -15.44 -2.34 0.75
CA PHE A 103 -15.40 -1.71 -0.56
C PHE A 103 -14.26 -0.69 -0.69
N VAL A 104 -14.06 0.18 0.31
CA VAL A 104 -12.96 1.17 0.31
C VAL A 104 -11.59 0.48 0.30
N LEU A 105 -11.41 -0.58 1.10
CA LEU A 105 -10.16 -1.34 1.15
C LEU A 105 -9.85 -2.03 -0.19
N LEU A 106 -10.87 -2.59 -0.84
CA LEU A 106 -10.72 -3.22 -2.16
C LEU A 106 -10.39 -2.18 -3.23
N ALA A 107 -11.08 -1.03 -3.23
CA ALA A 107 -10.89 0.04 -4.20
C ALA A 107 -9.52 0.73 -4.09
N GLY A 108 -9.00 0.93 -2.86
CA GLY A 108 -7.72 1.61 -2.65
C GLY A 108 -6.49 0.82 -3.12
N SER A 109 -6.55 -0.51 -3.08
CA SER A 109 -5.41 -1.39 -3.37
C SER A 109 -4.99 -1.48 -4.84
N GLY A 110 -5.88 -1.10 -5.77
CA GLY A 110 -5.65 -1.26 -7.20
C GLY A 110 -4.47 -0.42 -7.71
N SER A 111 -4.42 0.85 -7.33
CA SER A 111 -3.40 1.81 -7.80
C SER A 111 -1.98 1.37 -7.44
N VAL A 112 -1.74 1.02 -6.17
CA VAL A 112 -0.44 0.55 -5.68
C VAL A 112 -0.04 -0.76 -6.36
N LYS A 113 -0.98 -1.68 -6.56
CA LYS A 113 -0.70 -2.94 -7.27
C LYS A 113 -0.32 -2.69 -8.74
N HIS A 114 -1.00 -1.77 -9.41
CA HIS A 114 -0.70 -1.39 -10.78
C HIS A 114 0.66 -0.68 -10.89
N ASP A 115 1.00 0.22 -9.97
CA ASP A 115 2.30 0.89 -9.95
C ASP A 115 3.43 -0.11 -9.68
N ARG A 116 3.23 -1.07 -8.76
CA ARG A 116 4.18 -2.16 -8.52
C ARG A 116 4.38 -3.04 -9.76
N GLN A 117 3.30 -3.33 -10.49
CA GLN A 117 3.39 -4.05 -11.75
C GLN A 117 4.18 -3.25 -12.79
N LYS A 118 3.93 -1.94 -12.93
CA LYS A 118 4.70 -1.06 -13.82
C LYS A 118 6.18 -1.01 -13.47
N ALA A 119 6.52 -0.93 -12.19
CA ALA A 119 7.91 -0.97 -11.72
C ALA A 119 8.60 -2.30 -12.10
N ASN A 120 7.89 -3.42 -11.95
CA ASN A 120 8.39 -4.74 -12.36
C ASN A 120 8.57 -4.83 -13.88
N ASP A 121 7.57 -4.38 -14.65
CA ASP A 121 7.62 -4.33 -16.12
C ASP A 121 8.82 -3.49 -16.61
N LEU A 122 9.05 -2.30 -16.02
CA LEU A 122 10.21 -1.45 -16.33
C LEU A 122 11.55 -2.15 -16.04
N SER A 123 11.64 -2.91 -14.94
CA SER A 123 12.82 -3.72 -14.60
C SER A 123 13.07 -4.85 -15.62
N LEU A 124 12.01 -5.51 -16.06
CA LEU A 124 12.07 -6.51 -17.12
C LEU A 124 12.50 -5.88 -18.45
N LEU A 125 11.95 -4.72 -18.81
CA LEU A 125 12.34 -3.97 -20.01
C LEU A 125 13.81 -3.56 -19.98
N GLN A 126 14.30 -3.01 -18.87
CA GLN A 126 15.71 -2.70 -18.68
C GLN A 126 16.59 -3.95 -18.90
N THR A 127 16.18 -5.09 -18.33
CA THR A 127 16.88 -6.37 -18.50
C THR A 127 16.92 -6.80 -19.97
N SER A 128 15.79 -6.72 -20.67
CA SER A 128 15.70 -7.05 -22.10
C SER A 128 16.52 -6.10 -22.98
N ILE A 129 16.56 -4.81 -22.68
CA ILE A 129 17.41 -3.82 -23.38
C ILE A 129 18.89 -4.15 -23.19
N ASN A 130 19.31 -4.47 -21.97
CA ASN A 130 20.70 -4.87 -21.69
C ASN A 130 21.09 -6.16 -22.42
N GLN A 131 20.18 -7.14 -22.48
CA GLN A 131 20.38 -8.37 -23.24
C GLN A 131 20.48 -8.09 -24.76
N TYR A 132 19.60 -7.24 -25.28
CA TYR A 132 19.64 -6.81 -26.68
C TYR A 132 20.97 -6.14 -27.00
N TYR A 133 21.42 -5.21 -26.16
CA TYR A 133 22.67 -4.48 -26.34
C TYR A 133 23.88 -5.43 -26.41
N THR A 134 23.94 -6.39 -25.49
CA THR A 134 24.99 -7.42 -25.47
C THR A 134 24.97 -8.30 -26.71
N LYS A 135 23.77 -8.67 -27.19
CA LYS A 135 23.60 -9.56 -28.35
C LYS A 135 23.88 -8.87 -29.69
N ASN A 136 23.61 -7.57 -29.80
CA ASN A 136 23.69 -6.79 -31.04
C ASN A 136 24.95 -5.90 -31.11
N SER A 137 26.08 -6.40 -30.65
CA SER A 137 27.39 -5.74 -30.76
C SER A 137 27.40 -4.32 -30.18
N SER A 138 26.90 -4.16 -28.95
CA SER A 138 26.91 -2.89 -28.22
C SER A 138 26.09 -1.79 -28.90
N ARG A 139 24.94 -2.16 -29.48
CA ARG A 139 23.96 -1.22 -30.03
C ARG A 139 22.65 -1.31 -29.29
N LEU A 140 22.17 -0.15 -28.83
CA LEU A 140 20.81 -0.01 -28.29
C LEU A 140 19.77 -0.23 -29.40
N PRO A 141 18.61 -0.84 -29.08
CA PRO A 141 17.52 -0.95 -30.03
C PRO A 141 17.03 0.45 -30.43
N ASP A 142 16.62 0.62 -31.68
CA ASP A 142 16.06 1.90 -32.14
C ASP A 142 14.60 2.06 -31.68
N ASP A 143 13.92 0.93 -31.46
CA ASP A 143 12.52 0.86 -31.03
C ASP A 143 12.32 -0.29 -30.03
N ILE A 144 11.44 -0.08 -29.04
CA ILE A 144 11.15 -1.07 -27.99
C ILE A 144 10.57 -2.39 -28.53
N ASN A 145 9.93 -2.36 -29.71
CA ASN A 145 9.38 -3.54 -30.37
C ASN A 145 10.46 -4.47 -30.95
N GLN A 146 11.73 -4.03 -31.00
CA GLN A 146 12.86 -4.87 -31.40
C GLN A 146 13.30 -5.83 -30.28
N LEU A 147 12.78 -5.65 -29.06
CA LEU A 147 13.09 -6.51 -27.93
C LEU A 147 12.38 -7.86 -28.06
N ASP A 148 13.13 -8.95 -27.86
CA ASP A 148 12.57 -10.30 -27.75
C ASP A 148 12.06 -10.52 -26.32
N LEU A 149 10.81 -10.13 -26.08
CA LEU A 149 10.15 -10.28 -24.78
C LEU A 149 9.59 -11.69 -24.62
N LYS A 150 10.15 -12.45 -23.69
CA LYS A 150 9.65 -13.80 -23.34
C LYS A 150 8.30 -13.77 -22.62
N ASP A 151 8.00 -12.67 -21.92
CA ASP A 151 6.76 -12.50 -21.16
C ASP A 151 5.66 -11.92 -22.06
N ARG A 152 4.64 -12.73 -22.38
CA ARG A 152 3.50 -12.30 -23.21
C ARG A 152 2.66 -11.20 -22.57
N SER A 153 2.59 -11.15 -21.23
CA SER A 153 1.81 -10.13 -20.54
C SER A 153 2.47 -8.76 -20.68
N LEU A 154 3.80 -8.71 -20.62
CA LEU A 154 4.58 -7.50 -20.87
C LEU A 154 4.43 -7.02 -22.32
N SER A 155 4.47 -7.94 -23.29
CA SER A 155 4.28 -7.58 -24.70
C SER A 155 2.93 -6.91 -24.98
N GLN A 156 1.88 -7.33 -24.26
CA GLN A 156 0.55 -6.70 -24.36
C GLN A 156 0.50 -5.32 -23.68
N SER A 157 1.29 -5.10 -22.62
CA SER A 157 1.33 -3.84 -21.87
C SER A 157 2.34 -2.82 -22.43
N LEU A 158 3.12 -3.18 -23.45
CA LEU A 158 4.14 -2.31 -24.07
C LEU A 158 3.65 -0.92 -24.45
N ALA A 159 2.39 -0.79 -24.89
CA ALA A 159 1.79 0.48 -25.27
C ALA A 159 1.67 1.49 -24.10
N ASN A 160 1.79 1.02 -22.86
CA ASN A 160 1.75 1.87 -21.66
C ASN A 160 3.13 2.46 -21.30
N TYR A 161 4.18 2.08 -22.03
CA TYR A 161 5.56 2.50 -21.77
C TYR A 161 6.10 3.30 -22.95
N THR A 162 7.08 4.16 -22.67
CA THR A 162 7.78 4.90 -23.73
C THR A 162 9.26 4.71 -23.58
N TYR A 163 9.91 4.37 -24.69
CA TYR A 163 11.34 4.23 -24.82
C TYR A 163 11.87 5.38 -25.69
N SER A 164 12.96 6.01 -25.25
CA SER A 164 13.70 6.97 -26.06
C SER A 164 15.20 6.70 -25.93
N LYS A 165 15.83 6.29 -27.03
CA LYS A 165 17.29 6.27 -27.14
C LYS A 165 17.82 7.71 -27.06
N LYS A 166 18.80 7.95 -26.19
CA LYS A 166 19.43 9.29 -26.01
C LYS A 166 20.83 9.32 -26.63
N THR A 167 21.62 8.29 -26.36
CA THR A 167 22.95 8.09 -26.94
C THR A 167 23.12 6.62 -27.34
N ASP A 168 24.32 6.20 -27.72
CA ASP A 168 24.60 4.77 -27.99
C ASP A 168 24.56 3.89 -26.75
N GLN A 169 24.68 4.48 -25.56
CA GLN A 169 24.72 3.75 -24.27
C GLN A 169 23.68 4.24 -23.27
N ALA A 170 22.96 5.32 -23.56
CA ALA A 170 21.96 5.90 -22.69
C ALA A 170 20.57 5.92 -23.33
N TYR A 171 19.56 5.65 -22.52
CA TYR A 171 18.17 5.64 -22.93
C TYR A 171 17.27 6.08 -21.77
N GLU A 172 16.02 6.33 -22.11
CA GLU A 172 14.98 6.73 -21.16
C GLU A 172 13.81 5.77 -21.24
N LEU A 173 13.30 5.35 -20.08
CA LEU A 173 12.07 4.58 -19.95
C LEU A 173 11.05 5.37 -19.14
N CYS A 174 9.87 5.61 -19.72
CA CYS A 174 8.79 6.33 -19.06
C CYS A 174 7.56 5.44 -18.81
N ALA A 175 6.89 5.71 -17.70
CA ALA A 175 5.57 5.16 -17.38
C ALA A 175 4.73 6.20 -16.62
N ASP A 176 3.40 6.04 -16.64
CA ASP A 176 2.49 6.84 -15.83
C ASP A 176 2.17 6.12 -14.53
N PHE A 177 2.46 6.71 -13.38
CA PHE A 177 2.18 6.14 -12.06
C PHE A 177 0.96 6.77 -11.40
N ALA A 178 0.15 5.97 -10.70
CA ALA A 178 -1.07 6.44 -10.05
C ALA A 178 -0.79 7.07 -8.66
N THR A 179 0.31 6.68 -8.03
CA THR A 179 0.71 7.06 -6.67
C THR A 179 2.06 7.77 -6.63
N ASN A 180 2.32 8.52 -5.56
CA ASN A 180 3.61 9.15 -5.29
C ASN A 180 4.31 8.35 -4.18
N THR A 181 5.48 7.77 -4.50
CA THR A 181 6.29 7.00 -3.55
C THR A 181 7.53 7.77 -3.06
N ILE A 182 7.79 8.96 -3.59
CA ILE A 182 8.91 9.81 -3.17
C ILE A 182 8.65 10.46 -1.80
N GLU A 183 7.39 10.80 -1.50
CA GLU A 183 7.01 11.48 -0.25
C GLU A 183 6.99 10.58 0.99
N THR A 184 6.88 9.26 0.81
CA THR A 184 6.70 8.30 1.92
C THR A 184 8.00 7.67 2.41
N GLY A 185 9.10 7.89 1.71
CA GLY A 185 10.44 7.55 2.17
C GLY A 185 11.14 8.79 2.73
N ASN A 186 11.72 8.68 3.93
CA ASN A 186 12.79 9.58 4.38
C ASN A 186 13.97 9.45 3.40
N MET A 187 13.88 10.09 2.23
CA MET A 187 15.04 10.31 1.41
C MET A 187 15.87 11.35 2.15
N THR A 188 16.96 10.88 2.75
CA THR A 188 18.09 11.76 3.02
C THR A 188 18.38 12.49 1.71
N LYS A 189 18.41 13.82 1.78
CA LYS A 189 18.53 14.81 0.70
C LYS A 189 19.78 14.68 -0.18
N ALA A 190 20.46 13.54 -0.15
CA ALA A 190 21.71 13.27 -0.83
C ALA A 190 21.48 12.21 -1.91
N MET A 191 20.87 12.61 -3.04
CA MET A 191 21.16 12.07 -4.38
C MET A 191 20.08 12.52 -5.36
N ARG A 192 20.43 13.49 -6.21
CA ARG A 192 20.58 13.29 -7.65
C ARG A 192 20.89 14.62 -8.29
N ALA A 193 22.06 14.71 -8.91
CA ALA A 193 22.25 15.65 -10.00
C ALA A 193 21.27 15.22 -11.13
N PRO A 194 20.56 16.15 -11.77
CA PRO A 194 19.60 15.85 -12.84
C PRO A 194 20.20 15.10 -14.04
N ASP A 195 21.53 15.01 -14.12
CA ASP A 195 22.26 14.51 -15.29
C ASP A 195 22.94 13.15 -15.06
N SER A 196 22.76 12.50 -13.90
CA SER A 196 23.38 11.19 -13.64
C SER A 196 22.52 10.05 -14.17
N TYR A 197 22.99 9.35 -15.20
CA TYR A 197 22.41 8.09 -15.64
C TYR A 197 22.70 6.98 -14.63
N GLU A 198 21.66 6.26 -14.21
CA GLU A 198 21.83 5.10 -13.33
C GLU A 198 21.92 3.80 -14.14
N TYR A 199 22.81 2.92 -13.70
CA TYR A 199 22.96 1.60 -14.32
C TYR A 199 21.80 0.67 -13.94
N TYR A 200 21.28 0.78 -12.73
CA TYR A 200 20.07 0.08 -12.27
C TYR A 200 19.04 1.11 -11.79
N GLY A 201 17.89 1.15 -12.46
CA GLY A 201 16.82 2.06 -12.06
C GLY A 201 16.10 1.54 -10.82
N ASP A 202 16.00 2.36 -9.77
CA ASP A 202 15.06 2.10 -8.69
C ASP A 202 13.64 2.50 -9.12
N PHE A 203 12.98 1.63 -9.88
CA PHE A 203 11.63 1.86 -10.41
C PHE A 203 10.54 1.91 -9.34
N THR A 204 10.87 1.62 -8.07
CA THR A 204 9.91 1.71 -6.96
C THR A 204 9.70 3.14 -6.47
N LYS A 205 10.60 4.07 -6.85
CA LYS A 205 10.57 5.48 -6.47
C LYS A 205 10.13 6.33 -7.65
N HIS A 206 8.93 6.86 -7.58
CA HIS A 206 8.35 7.70 -8.61
C HIS A 206 7.39 8.75 -8.03
N PRO A 207 7.27 9.92 -8.66
CA PRO A 207 6.15 10.80 -8.41
C PRO A 207 4.86 10.19 -8.97
N LYS A 208 3.72 10.77 -8.59
CA LYS A 208 2.45 10.51 -9.29
C LYS A 208 2.49 11.15 -10.68
N GLY A 209 1.94 10.47 -11.67
CA GLY A 209 1.88 10.90 -13.07
C GLY A 209 3.02 10.32 -13.90
N ARG A 210 3.31 10.98 -15.02
CA ARG A 210 4.35 10.53 -15.95
C ARG A 210 5.73 10.71 -15.34
N HIS A 211 6.50 9.63 -15.26
CA HIS A 211 7.88 9.68 -14.81
C HIS A 211 8.78 8.90 -15.77
N CYS A 212 9.96 9.44 -16.02
CA CYS A 212 10.96 8.92 -16.94
C CYS A 212 12.27 8.67 -16.19
N TYR A 213 12.82 7.48 -16.37
CA TYR A 213 14.08 7.05 -15.79
C TYR A 213 15.19 7.16 -16.84
N ASN A 214 16.21 7.97 -16.55
CA ASN A 214 17.41 8.07 -17.37
C ASN A 214 18.38 6.94 -17.00
N LEU A 215 18.56 5.99 -17.92
CA LEU A 215 19.30 4.76 -17.68
C LEU A 215 20.47 4.65 -18.66
N ALA A 216 21.52 3.95 -18.22
CA ALA A 216 22.63 3.54 -19.07
C ALA A 216 22.73 2.02 -19.13
N VAL A 217 23.17 1.48 -20.26
CA VAL A 217 23.51 0.06 -20.37
C VAL A 217 24.81 -0.25 -19.64
N TYR A 218 24.98 -1.51 -19.25
CA TYR A 218 26.24 -1.96 -18.68
C TYR A 218 27.30 -1.95 -19.76
N SER A 219 28.46 -1.39 -19.44
CA SER A 219 29.66 -1.64 -20.22
C SER A 219 30.78 -2.00 -19.25
N PRO A 220 31.20 -3.28 -19.20
CA PRO A 220 32.35 -3.69 -18.39
C PRO A 220 33.68 -3.10 -18.90
N LEU A 221 33.66 -2.41 -20.04
CA LEU A 221 34.82 -1.77 -20.65
C LEU A 221 34.93 -0.27 -20.32
N LEU A 222 33.97 0.31 -19.62
CA LEU A 222 34.15 1.66 -19.11
C LEU A 222 35.11 1.57 -17.92
N PRO A 223 36.21 2.34 -17.90
CA PRO A 223 37.03 2.44 -16.70
C PRO A 223 36.11 2.89 -15.57
N GLU A 224 36.12 2.17 -14.44
CA GLU A 224 35.58 2.70 -13.19
C GLU A 224 36.12 4.12 -13.08
N VAL A 225 35.24 5.13 -13.16
CA VAL A 225 35.65 6.50 -12.85
C VAL A 225 36.20 6.43 -11.43
N PRO A 226 37.51 6.63 -11.22
CA PRO A 226 38.11 6.44 -9.92
C PRO A 226 37.32 7.25 -8.91
N ALA A 227 36.98 6.67 -7.76
CA ALA A 227 36.21 7.37 -6.74
C ALA A 227 36.86 8.69 -6.27
N SER A 228 38.16 8.88 -6.56
CA SER A 228 38.92 10.12 -6.35
C SER A 228 38.54 11.27 -7.28
N ASP A 229 37.96 10.98 -8.44
CA ASP A 229 37.60 11.98 -9.46
C ASP A 229 36.11 12.34 -9.42
N LEU A 230 35.33 11.63 -8.59
CA LEU A 230 33.99 12.08 -8.24
C LEU A 230 34.12 13.35 -7.39
N PRO A 231 33.45 14.45 -7.76
CA PRO A 231 33.49 15.68 -6.98
C PRO A 231 33.03 15.35 -5.56
N VAL A 232 33.96 15.45 -4.60
CA VAL A 232 33.66 15.36 -3.18
C VAL A 232 32.58 16.40 -2.92
N ASN A 233 31.37 15.93 -2.66
CA ASN A 233 30.22 16.77 -2.41
C ASN A 233 30.53 17.56 -1.14
N GLY A 234 31.06 18.77 -1.35
CA GLY A 234 31.54 19.66 -0.30
C GLY A 234 30.36 20.16 0.50
N SER A 235 29.93 19.37 1.49
CA SER A 235 29.19 19.85 2.66
C SER A 235 30.12 20.59 3.63
N GLY A 236 31.07 21.36 3.08
CA GLY A 236 31.81 22.38 3.81
C GLY A 236 30.84 23.49 4.14
N MET A 237 30.12 23.32 5.25
CA MET A 237 29.35 24.37 5.88
C MET A 237 30.37 25.42 6.34
N GLU A 238 30.53 26.46 5.52
CA GLU A 238 31.32 27.64 5.85
C GLU A 238 30.68 28.27 7.12
N PRO A 239 31.42 28.39 8.24
CA PRO A 239 30.87 29.01 9.44
C PRO A 239 30.64 30.50 9.14
N ALA A 240 29.39 30.94 9.27
CA ALA A 240 29.01 32.34 9.19
C ALA A 240 29.87 33.16 10.15
N SER A 241 30.72 34.02 9.59
CA SER A 241 31.45 35.03 10.36
C SER A 241 30.46 36.10 10.83
N ALA A 242 30.47 36.34 12.13
CA ALA A 242 29.74 37.42 12.75
C ALA A 242 30.44 38.75 12.43
N TYR A 243 29.68 39.68 11.85
CA TYR A 243 29.94 41.12 11.88
C TYR A 243 28.63 41.83 12.24
#